data_AF-A0A2S0XH07-F1
#
_entry.id   AF-A0A2S0XH07-F1
#
_cell.length_a   1.000
_cell.length_b   1.000
_cell.length_c   1.000
_cell.angle_alpha   90.00
_cell.angle_beta   90.00
_cell.angle_gamma   90.00
#
_symmetry.space_group_name_H-M   'P 1'
#
loop_
_entity.id
_entity.type
_entity.pdbx_description
1 polymer ?
#
loop_
_entity_poly.entity_id
_entity_poly.type
_entity_poly.pdbx_seq_one_letter_code
_entity_poly.pdbx_strand_id
1 'polypeptide(L)' 'MLGELRADNLHMVESFRRAKDVADKAKDNATSGLIDAWTDEAERRAWFLFEISR' A
#
# COMPACT_ATOMS: atom_id res chain seq x y z
N MET A 1 -11.15 -11.39 -11.29
CA MET A 1 -11.58 -10.06 -10.84
C MET A 1 -11.26 -9.73 -9.37
N LEU A 2 -11.91 -10.30 -8.33
CA LEU A 2 -11.60 -9.91 -6.93
C LEU A 2 -10.20 -10.32 -6.46
N GLY A 3 -9.76 -11.54 -6.83
CA GLY A 3 -8.41 -12.01 -6.53
C GLY A 3 -7.31 -11.17 -7.20
N GLU A 4 -7.55 -10.75 -8.45
CA GLU A 4 -6.66 -9.84 -9.18
C GLU A 4 -6.63 -8.46 -8.50
N LEU A 5 -7.79 -7.90 -8.14
CA LEU A 5 -7.86 -6.61 -7.45
C LEU A 5 -7.15 -6.64 -6.08
N ARG A 6 -7.21 -7.77 -5.37
CA ARG A 6 -6.43 -7.99 -4.14
C ARG A 6 -4.93 -8.01 -4.45
N ALA A 7 -4.52 -8.75 -5.48
CA ALA A 7 -3.11 -8.81 -5.88
C ALA A 7 -2.57 -7.42 -6.26
N ASP A 8 -3.36 -6.62 -6.96
CA ASP A 8 -3.00 -5.25 -7.34
C ASP A 8 -2.81 -4.34 -6.11
N ASN A 9 -3.68 -4.45 -5.09
CA ASN A 9 -3.50 -3.71 -3.84
C ASN A 9 -2.21 -4.12 -3.10
N LEU A 10 -1.86 -5.40 -3.10
CA LEU A 10 -0.60 -5.87 -2.51
C LEU A 10 0.62 -5.37 -3.30
N HIS A 11 0.55 -5.35 -4.63
CA HIS A 11 1.60 -4.76 -5.46
C HIS A 11 1.75 -3.23 -5.23
N MET A 12 0.64 -2.54 -4.96
CA MET A 12 0.66 -1.13 -4.57
C MET A 12 1.36 -0.92 -3.22
N VAL A 13 1.11 -1.77 -2.22
CA VAL A 13 1.83 -1.76 -0.93
C VAL A 13 3.33 -1.91 -1.11
N GLU A 14 3.78 -2.85 -1.95
CA GLU A 14 5.21 -3.01 -2.24
C GLU A 14 5.82 -1.76 -2.90
N SER A 15 5.07 -1.15 -3.82
CA SER A 15 5.49 0.08 -4.48
C SER A 15 5.58 1.26 -3.51
N PHE A 16 4.63 1.38 -2.58
CA PHE A 16 4.67 2.37 -1.52
C PHE A 16 5.86 2.18 -0.58
N ARG A 17 6.18 0.94 -0.17
CA ARG A 17 7.36 0.68 0.66
C ARG A 17 8.66 1.14 -0.02
N ARG A 18 8.79 0.93 -1.34
CA ARG A 18 9.94 1.43 -2.12
C ARG A 18 9.95 2.96 -2.21
N ALA A 19 8.80 3.59 -2.44
CA ALA A 19 8.68 5.04 -2.50
C ALA A 19 8.98 5.70 -1.14
N LYS A 20 8.53 5.08 -0.04
CA LYS A 20 8.79 5.54 1.33
C LYS A 20 10.28 5.55 1.63
N ASP A 21 11.00 4.48 1.28
CA ASP A 21 12.46 4.41 1.45
C ASP A 21 13.20 5.56 0.73
N VAL A 22 12.72 5.97 -0.46
CA VAL A 22 13.26 7.14 -1.18
C VAL A 22 12.97 8.44 -0.42
N ALA A 23 11.74 8.64 0.06
CA ALA A 23 11.35 9.82 0.83
C ALA A 23 12.13 9.91 2.16
N ASP A 24 12.25 8.80 2.89
CA ASP A 24 12.98 8.71 4.15
C ASP A 24 14.46 9.03 3.96
N LYS A 25 15.11 8.50 2.90
CA LYS A 25 16.49 8.84 2.54
C LYS A 25 16.68 10.33 2.24
N ALA A 26 15.68 10.96 1.64
CA ALA A 26 15.67 12.39 1.36
C ALA A 26 15.31 13.26 2.58
N LYS A 27 14.94 12.64 3.72
CA LYS A 27 14.36 13.31 4.90
C LYS A 27 13.07 14.08 4.58
N ASP A 28 12.34 13.64 3.55
CA ASP A 28 11.03 14.17 3.21
C ASP A 28 9.94 13.48 4.06
N ASN A 29 9.80 13.99 5.28
CA ASN A 29 8.85 13.45 6.25
C ASN A 29 7.39 13.64 5.80
N ALA A 30 7.10 14.66 4.99
CA ALA A 30 5.75 14.94 4.53
C ALA A 30 5.29 13.87 3.54
N THR A 31 6.12 13.57 2.53
CA THR A 31 5.82 12.49 1.58
C THR A 31 5.86 11.12 2.24
N SER A 32 6.83 10.87 3.15
CA SER A 32 6.88 9.60 3.90
C SER A 32 5.59 9.34 4.69
N GLY A 33 5.06 10.34 5.39
CA GLY A 33 3.81 10.22 6.16
C GLY A 33 2.57 10.02 5.29
N LEU A 34 2.49 10.65 4.12
CA LEU A 34 1.41 10.39 3.16
C LEU A 34 1.44 8.93 2.65
N ILE A 35 2.64 8.40 2.41
CA ILE A 35 2.80 7.02 1.94
C ILE A 35 2.38 6.01 3.01
N ASP A 36 2.57 6.29 4.30
CA ASP A 36 2.06 5.43 5.39
C ASP A 36 0.54 5.31 5.33
N ALA A 37 -0.17 6.44 5.23
CA ALA A 37 -1.63 6.45 5.13
C ALA A 37 -2.12 5.64 3.91
N TRP A 38 -1.49 5.80 2.75
CA TRP A 38 -1.86 5.04 1.55
C TRP A 38 -1.54 3.55 1.67
N THR A 39 -0.46 3.20 2.37
CA THR A 39 -0.08 1.81 2.66
C THR A 39 -1.16 1.15 3.52
N ASP A 40 -1.57 1.79 4.61
CA ASP A 40 -2.63 1.28 5.51
C ASP A 40 -3.95 1.07 4.78
N GLU A 41 -4.34 2.02 3.92
CA GLU A 41 -5.56 1.90 3.11
C GLU A 41 -5.47 0.75 2.09
N ALA A 42 -4.32 0.57 1.43
CA ALA A 42 -4.10 -0.52 0.49
C ALA A 42 -4.11 -1.89 1.17
N GLU A 43 -3.45 -2.04 2.31
CA GLU A 43 -3.47 -3.26 3.11
C GLU A 43 -4.89 -3.58 3.59
N ARG A 44 -5.64 -2.58 4.06
CA ARG A 44 -7.04 -2.75 4.49
C ARG A 44 -7.93 -3.19 3.33
N ARG A 45 -7.80 -2.58 2.15
CA ARG A 45 -8.53 -2.99 0.93
C ARG A 45 -8.19 -4.43 0.55
N ALA A 46 -6.90 -4.81 0.56
CA ALA A 46 -6.48 -6.17 0.26
C ALA A 46 -7.07 -7.20 1.25
N TRP A 47 -7.15 -6.85 2.54
CA TRP A 47 -7.79 -7.69 3.54
C TRP A 47 -9.30 -7.84 3.30
N PHE A 48 -10.04 -6.74 3.10
CA PHE A 48 -11.48 -6.82 2.82
C PHE A 48 -11.77 -7.65 1.56
N LEU A 49 -10.99 -7.46 0.49
CA LEU A 49 -11.14 -8.22 -0.75
C LEU A 49 -10.90 -9.72 -0.53
N PHE A 50 -9.93 -10.08 0.32
CA PHE A 50 -9.71 -11.46 0.71
C PHE A 50 -10.93 -12.03 1.43
N GLU A 51 -11.42 -11.36 2.48
CA GLU A 51 -12.55 -11.82 3.29
C GLU A 51 -13.83 -12.04 2.49
N ILE A 52 -14.15 -11.15 1.53
CA ILE A 52 -15.36 -11.28 0.71
C ILE A 52 -15.24 -12.28 -0.44
N SER A 53 -14.02 -12.72 -0.77
CA SER A 53 -13.75 -13.67 -1.86
C SER A 53 -13.51 -15.10 -1.37
N ARG A 54 -13.55 -15.31 -0.04
CA ARG A 54 -13.32 -16.58 0.62
C ARG A 54 -14.51 -17.53 0.54
#